data_AF-A0A7W0X4W2-F1
#
_entry.id   AF-A0A7W0X4W2-F1
#
_cell.length_a   1.000
_cell.length_b   1.000
_cell.length_c   1.000
_cell.angle_alpha   90.00
_cell.angle_beta   90.00
_cell.angle_gamma   90.00
#
_symmetry.space_group_name_H-M   'P 1'
#
loop_
_entity.id
_entity.type
_entity.pdbx_description
1 polymer ?
#
loop_
_entity_poly.entity_id
_entity_poly.type
_entity_poly.pdbx_seq_one_letter_code
_entity_poly.pdbx_strand_id
1 'polypeptide(L)'
;MRRLTASTFALFVGLLAAYAPVLPFAQGPAPATVEPAAPYVPTPASIVDELLALAGVGPNDVVVDLGSGDGRLVISAVTKYQA
;
A
#
# COMPACT_ATOMS: atom_id res chain seq x y z
N MET A 1 -15.50 -38.56 -19.32
CA MET A 1 -15.11 -37.14 -19.15
C MET A 1 -15.30 -36.73 -17.69
N ARG A 2 -14.27 -36.06 -17.12
CA ARG A 2 -14.28 -35.25 -15.87
C ARG A 2 -14.45 -35.96 -14.51
N ARG A 3 -13.36 -36.50 -13.97
CA ARG A 3 -13.14 -36.63 -12.50
C ARG A 3 -11.84 -35.98 -12.01
N LEU A 4 -11.16 -35.19 -12.87
CA LEU A 4 -9.82 -34.63 -12.61
C LEU A 4 -9.81 -33.23 -11.97
N THR A 5 -10.96 -32.68 -11.53
CA THR A 5 -11.03 -31.29 -11.03
C THR A 5 -10.91 -31.14 -9.51
N ALA A 6 -11.09 -32.22 -8.73
CA ALA A 6 -11.05 -32.14 -7.26
C ALA A 6 -9.61 -32.19 -6.69
N SER A 7 -8.72 -33.00 -7.28
CA SER A 7 -7.36 -33.19 -6.75
C SER A 7 -6.45 -31.97 -6.98
N THR A 8 -6.63 -31.20 -8.04
CA THR A 8 -5.81 -30.01 -8.33
C THR A 8 -6.17 -28.84 -7.42
N PHE A 9 -7.43 -28.73 -6.98
CA PHE A 9 -7.88 -27.71 -6.03
C PHE A 9 -7.35 -27.98 -4.62
N ALA A 10 -7.36 -29.24 -4.19
CA ALA A 10 -6.81 -29.65 -2.90
C ALA A 10 -5.29 -29.40 -2.80
N LEU A 11 -4.55 -29.60 -3.90
CA LEU A 11 -3.11 -29.32 -3.97
C LEU A 11 -2.80 -27.82 -3.89
N PHE A 12 -3.63 -26.96 -4.50
CA PHE A 12 -3.48 -25.50 -4.42
C PHE A 12 -3.76 -24.96 -3.00
N VAL A 13 -4.80 -25.47 -2.33
CA VAL A 13 -5.12 -25.09 -0.94
C VAL A 13 -4.05 -25.58 0.04
N GLY A 14 -3.53 -26.80 -0.15
CA GLY A 14 -2.44 -27.34 0.65
C GLY A 14 -1.12 -26.56 0.51
N LEU A 15 -0.79 -26.13 -0.72
CA LEU A 15 0.42 -25.34 -1.00
C LEU A 15 0.34 -23.92 -0.41
N LEU A 16 -0.85 -23.31 -0.41
CA LEU A 16 -1.09 -21.99 0.18
C LEU A 16 -1.00 -22.02 1.72
N ALA A 17 -1.54 -23.08 2.35
CA ALA A 17 -1.47 -23.26 3.80
C ALA A 17 -0.04 -23.55 4.31
N ALA A 18 0.79 -24.21 3.51
CA ALA A 18 2.18 -24.51 3.86
C ALA A 18 3.11 -23.26 3.87
N TYR A 19 2.72 -22.17 3.20
CA TYR A 19 3.47 -20.90 3.20
C TYR A 19 3.01 -19.90 4.28
N ALA A 20 1.91 -20.18 4.99
CA ALA A 20 1.34 -19.29 6.00
C ALA A 20 2.22 -19.04 7.25
N PRO A 21 3.06 -19.97 7.76
CA PRO A 21 3.71 -19.74 9.06
C PRO A 21 5.03 -18.95 8.98
N VAL A 22 5.47 -18.49 7.80
CA VAL A 22 6.80 -17.86 7.61
C VAL A 22 6.74 -16.34 7.39
N LEU A 23 5.65 -15.68 7.76
CA LEU A 23 5.64 -14.21 7.84
C LEU A 23 5.98 -13.78 9.27
N PRO A 24 7.24 -13.44 9.60
CA PRO A 24 7.56 -12.81 10.86
C PRO A 24 7.02 -11.37 10.82
N PHE A 25 5.74 -11.19 11.13
CA PHE A 25 5.25 -9.91 11.64
C PHE A 25 5.52 -9.85 13.15
N ALA A 26 6.79 -9.99 13.53
CA ALA A 26 7.22 -9.60 14.86
C ALA A 26 7.33 -8.06 14.84
N GLN A 27 6.21 -7.38 15.05
CA GLN A 27 6.25 -5.95 15.36
C GLN A 27 6.87 -5.81 16.75
N GLY A 28 8.13 -5.37 16.81
CA GLY A 28 8.76 -4.95 18.05
C GLY A 28 7.93 -3.87 18.75
N PRO A 29 8.18 -3.61 20.06
CA PRO A 29 7.42 -2.61 20.79
C PRO A 29 7.43 -1.27 20.04
N ALA A 30 6.24 -0.72 19.82
CA ALA A 30 6.08 0.56 19.14
C ALA A 30 6.88 1.65 19.88
N PRO A 31 7.49 2.61 19.18
CA PRO A 31 8.25 3.69 19.80
C PRO A 31 7.38 4.43 20.83
N ALA A 32 7.98 4.73 21.99
CA ALA A 32 7.37 5.59 23.00
C ALA A 32 7.04 6.97 22.39
N THR A 33 5.79 7.39 22.50
CA THR A 33 5.23 8.72 22.17
C THR A 33 5.91 9.41 20.99
N VAL A 34 5.39 9.17 19.78
CA VAL A 34 5.80 9.90 18.57
C VAL A 34 5.26 11.33 18.68
N GLU A 35 6.13 12.26 19.07
CA GLU A 35 5.87 13.69 18.87
C GLU A 35 5.69 13.95 17.36
N PRO A 36 4.70 14.77 16.94
CA PRO A 36 4.53 15.11 15.54
C PRO A 36 5.81 15.74 14.98
N ALA A 37 6.32 15.20 13.86
CA ALA A 37 7.53 15.72 13.22
C ALA A 37 7.36 17.16 12.70
N ALA A 38 6.12 17.57 12.42
CA ALA A 38 5.77 18.90 11.91
C ALA A 38 4.31 19.28 12.24
N PRO A 39 3.97 20.59 12.27
CA PRO A 39 2.58 21.05 12.32
C PRO A 39 1.82 20.75 11.01
N TYR A 40 0.49 20.71 11.08
CA TYR A 40 -0.35 20.53 9.89
C TYR A 40 -0.47 21.83 9.09
N VAL A 41 0.17 21.85 7.92
CA VAL A 41 0.02 22.90 6.90
C VAL A 41 -0.17 22.21 5.54
N PRO A 42 -1.37 22.25 4.94
CA PRO A 42 -1.65 21.45 3.76
C PRO A 42 -0.99 22.01 2.49
N THR A 43 -0.46 21.12 1.66
CA THR A 43 0.03 21.45 0.31
C THR A 43 -1.12 21.91 -0.59
N PRO A 44 -1.02 23.05 -1.30
CA PRO A 44 -2.06 23.48 -2.23
C PRO A 44 -2.32 22.45 -3.34
N ALA A 45 -3.57 22.33 -3.78
CA ALA A 45 -3.97 21.30 -4.75
C ALA A 45 -3.21 21.39 -6.10
N SER A 46 -2.89 22.59 -6.57
CA SER A 46 -2.08 22.78 -7.78
C SER A 46 -0.67 22.19 -7.63
N ILE A 47 -0.07 22.36 -6.45
CA ILE A 47 1.27 21.85 -6.15
C ILE A 47 1.24 20.32 -5.98
N VAL A 48 0.17 19.76 -5.44
CA VAL A 48 -0.01 18.29 -5.38
C VAL A 48 0.02 17.68 -6.78
N ASP A 49 -0.72 18.26 -7.73
CA ASP A 49 -0.76 17.77 -9.12
C ASP A 49 0.60 17.92 -9.80
N GLU A 50 1.29 19.04 -9.60
CA GLU A 50 2.65 19.25 -10.13
C GLU A 50 3.65 18.24 -9.54
N LEU A 51 3.59 17.96 -8.24
CA LEU A 51 4.47 16.99 -7.58
C LEU A 51 4.28 15.57 -8.12
N LEU A 52 3.02 15.13 -8.25
CA LEU A 52 2.71 13.79 -8.77
C LEU A 52 3.09 13.66 -10.25
N ALA A 53 2.85 14.71 -11.05
CA ALA A 53 3.28 14.75 -12.45
C ALA A 53 4.81 14.73 -12.59
N LEU A 54 5.51 15.52 -11.77
CA LEU A 54 6.98 15.59 -11.76
C LEU A 54 7.61 14.24 -11.38
N ALA A 55 7.00 13.53 -10.43
CA ALA A 55 7.44 12.20 -10.01
C ALA A 55 7.12 11.09 -11.04
N GLY A 56 6.30 11.38 -12.06
CA GLY A 56 5.92 10.40 -13.07
C GLY A 56 5.04 9.27 -12.53
N VAL A 57 4.24 9.55 -11.50
CA VAL A 57 3.39 8.55 -10.82
C VAL A 57 2.44 7.88 -11.81
N GLY A 58 2.33 6.55 -11.71
CA GLY A 58 1.43 5.74 -12.53
C GLY A 58 1.04 4.40 -11.89
N PRO A 59 0.34 3.53 -12.64
CA PRO A 59 -0.36 2.36 -12.09
C PRO A 59 0.47 1.23 -11.48
N ASN A 60 1.78 1.33 -11.56
CA ASN A 60 2.69 0.34 -11.01
C ASN A 60 3.45 0.87 -9.78
N ASP A 61 3.13 2.09 -9.34
CA ASP A 61 3.82 2.74 -8.24
C ASP A 61 3.09 2.54 -6.93
N VAL A 62 3.86 2.35 -5.86
CA VAL A 62 3.34 2.44 -4.50
C VAL A 62 3.72 3.81 -3.94
N VAL A 63 2.73 4.68 -3.80
CA VAL A 63 2.93 6.04 -3.27
C VAL A 63 2.76 6.04 -1.75
N VAL A 64 3.79 6.47 -1.03
CA VAL A 64 3.78 6.64 0.42
C VAL A 64 4.01 8.11 0.75
N ASP A 65 3.07 8.71 1.48
CA ASP A 65 3.13 10.11 1.92
C ASP A 65 3.47 10.17 3.42
N LEU A 66 4.66 10.71 3.73
CA LEU A 66 5.19 10.77 5.08
C LEU A 66 4.63 12.00 5.82
N GLY A 67 3.51 11.80 6.51
CA GLY A 67 2.77 12.87 7.18
C GLY A 67 1.60 13.35 6.33
N SER A 68 0.73 12.40 5.94
CA SER A 68 -0.28 12.61 4.91
C SER A 68 -1.35 13.65 5.21
N GLY A 69 -1.50 14.07 6.48
CA GLY A 69 -2.49 15.07 6.86
C GLY A 69 -3.92 14.63 6.49
N ASP A 70 -4.55 15.34 5.56
CA ASP A 70 -5.88 14.99 5.03
C ASP A 70 -5.85 13.98 3.87
N GLY A 71 -4.66 13.48 3.51
CA GLY A 71 -4.47 12.44 2.50
C GLY A 71 -4.54 12.92 1.06
N ARG A 72 -4.58 14.23 0.79
CA ARG A 72 -4.78 14.77 -0.56
C ARG A 72 -3.77 14.28 -1.61
N LEU A 73 -2.53 13.99 -1.22
CA LEU A 73 -1.49 13.46 -2.12
C LEU A 73 -1.83 12.03 -2.56
N VAL A 74 -2.03 11.11 -1.61
CA VAL A 74 -2.36 9.70 -1.92
C VAL A 74 -3.72 9.56 -2.58
N ILE A 75 -4.71 10.38 -2.20
CA ILE A 75 -6.02 10.40 -2.87
C ILE A 75 -5.88 10.86 -4.32
N SER A 76 -5.10 11.91 -4.58
CA SER A 76 -4.86 12.40 -5.94
C SER A 76 -4.06 11.40 -6.78
N ALA A 77 -3.08 10.71 -6.18
CA ALA A 77 -2.30 9.66 -6.84
C ALA A 77 -3.22 8.56 -7.41
N VAL A 78 -4.16 8.04 -6.62
CA VAL A 78 -5.08 6.99 -7.08
C VAL A 78 -6.13 7.55 -8.05
N THR A 79 -6.76 8.68 -7.71
CA THR A 79 -7.91 9.20 -8.47
C THR A 79 -7.54 9.82 -9.82
N LYS A 80 -6.33 10.38 -9.96
CA LYS A 80 -5.86 11.05 -11.18
C LYS A 80 -4.77 10.28 -11.92
N TYR A 81 -3.89 9.56 -11.22
CA TYR A 81 -2.73 8.88 -11.81
C TYR A 81 -2.83 7.36 -11.81
N GLN A 82 -3.89 6.82 -11.21
CA GLN A 82 -4.18 5.38 -11.14
C GLN A 82 -3.09 4.55 -10.46
N ALA A 83 -2.25 5.19 -9.62
CA ALA A 83 -1.31 4.50 -8.74
C ALA A 83 -2.02 3.47 -7.85
#